data_AF-A0A920A5K9-F1
#
_entry.id   AF-A0A920A5K9-F1
#
_cell.length_a   1.000
_cell.length_b   1.000
_cell.length_c   1.000
_cell.angle_alpha   90.00
_cell.angle_beta   90.00
_cell.angle_gamma   90.00
#
_symmetry.space_group_name_H-M   'P 1'
#
loop_
_entity.id
_entity.type
_entity.pdbx_description
1 polymer ?
#
loop_
_entity_poly.entity_id
_entity_poly.type
_entity_poly.pdbx_seq_one_letter_code
_entity_poly.pdbx_strand_id
1 'polypeptide(L)' 'MNKFVEATSVLHDHVKNGDIKYRETITDGFENAPQALRDVLSGKNFGKQIIKI' A
#
# COMPACT_ATOMS: atom_id res chain seq x y z
N MET A 1 -9.53 -8.47 -23.64
CA MET A 1 -9.88 -7.80 -22.38
C MET A 1 -8.62 -7.60 -21.55
N ASN A 2 -8.42 -6.41 -21.01
CA ASN A 2 -7.25 -6.11 -20.15
C ASN A 2 -7.56 -6.58 -18.72
N LYS A 3 -7.01 -7.73 -18.34
CA LYS A 3 -7.24 -8.37 -17.03
C LYS A 3 -6.84 -7.48 -15.84
N PHE A 4 -5.91 -6.55 -16.02
CA PHE A 4 -5.52 -5.60 -14.96
C PHE A 4 -6.60 -4.57 -14.67
N VAL A 5 -7.31 -4.10 -15.69
CA VAL A 5 -8.39 -3.11 -15.53
C VAL A 5 -9.57 -3.75 -14.79
N GLU A 6 -9.93 -4.97 -15.20
CA GLU A 6 -11.00 -5.74 -14.56
C GLU A 6 -10.70 -6.00 -13.08
N ALA A 7 -9.50 -6.52 -12.77
CA ALA A 7 -9.08 -6.76 -11.40
C ALA A 7 -9.07 -5.47 -10.55
N THR A 8 -8.63 -4.34 -11.13
CA THR A 8 -8.62 -3.05 -10.44
C THR A 8 -10.03 -2.59 -10.09
N SER A 9 -11.00 -2.75 -11.00
CA SER A 9 -12.40 -2.40 -10.73
C SER A 9 -12.98 -3.22 -9.58
N VAL A 10 -12.77 -4.54 -9.59
CA VAL A 10 -13.26 -5.43 -8.54
C VAL A 10 -12.65 -5.08 -7.17
N LEU A 11 -11.33 -4.87 -7.13
CA LEU A 11 -10.65 -4.50 -5.89
C LEU A 11 -11.08 -3.12 -5.38
N HIS A 12 -11.32 -2.15 -6.28
CA HIS A 12 -11.82 -0.83 -5.93
C HIS A 12 -13.18 -0.92 -5.22
N ASP A 13 -14.12 -1.68 -5.81
CA ASP A 13 -15.47 -1.81 -5.25
C ASP A 13 -15.43 -2.45 -3.86
N HIS A 14 -14.61 -3.48 -3.64
CA HIS A 14 -14.44 -4.09 -2.32
C HIS A 14 -13.81 -3.17 -1.28
N VAL A 15 -12.84 -2.33 -1.67
CA VAL A 15 -12.29 -1.31 -0.76
C VAL A 15 -13.37 -0.27 -0.42
N LYS A 16 -14.12 0.20 -1.41
CA LYS A 16 -15.19 1.19 -1.25
C LYS A 16 -16.33 0.69 -0.36
N ASN A 17 -16.72 -0.58 -0.51
CA ASN A 17 -17.79 -1.21 0.26
C ASN A 17 -17.34 -1.63 1.68
N GLY A 18 -16.04 -1.58 1.98
CA GLY A 18 -15.49 -1.96 3.28
C GLY A 18 -15.24 -3.47 3.45
N ASP A 19 -15.41 -4.26 2.39
CA ASP A 19 -15.10 -5.70 2.35
C ASP A 19 -13.59 -5.93 2.49
N ILE A 20 -12.78 -5.02 1.93
CA ILE A 20 -11.32 -4.99 2.10
C ILE A 20 -10.96 -3.87 3.06
N LYS A 21 -10.42 -4.25 4.22
CA LYS A 21 -9.79 -3.34 5.18
C LYS A 21 -8.29 -3.37 4.97
N TYR A 22 -7.68 -2.19 4.90
CA TYR A 22 -6.24 -2.05 4.74
C TYR A 22 -5.66 -1.16 5.84
N ARG A 23 -4.38 -1.37 6.11
CA ARG A 23 -3.57 -0.51 6.98
C ARG A 23 -2.33 -0.12 6.22
N GLU A 24 -1.88 1.11 6.45
CA GLU A 24 -0.71 1.65 5.79
C GLU A 24 0.27 2.17 6.83
N THR A 25 1.55 2.07 6.50
CA THR A 25 2.63 2.77 7.18
C THR A 25 3.10 3.86 6.23
N ILE A 26 2.97 5.11 6.66
CA ILE A 26 3.31 6.28 5.84
C ILE A 26 4.65 6.82 6.35
N THR A 27 5.61 6.94 5.43
CA THR A 27 6.89 7.62 5.66
C THR A 27 6.92 8.88 4.80
N ASP A 28 7.05 10.04 5.43
CA ASP A 28 7.22 11.31 4.72
C ASP A 28 8.65 11.45 4.18
N GLY A 29 8.79 11.99 2.98
CA GLY A 29 10.06 12.31 2.34
C GLY A 29 10.70 11.15 1.57
N PHE A 30 11.13 11.42 0.33
CA PHE A 30 11.82 10.44 -0.51
C PHE A 30 13.20 10.05 0.05
N GLU A 31 13.85 10.98 0.76
CA GLU A 31 15.10 10.75 1.47
C GLU A 31 15.01 9.64 2.52
N ASN A 32 13.81 9.37 3.03
CA ASN A 32 13.56 8.32 4.02
C ASN A 32 13.22 6.96 3.39
N ALA A 33 13.09 6.87 2.06
CA ALA A 33 12.80 5.62 1.35
C ALA A 33 13.78 4.46 1.68
N PRO A 34 15.11 4.68 1.82
CA PRO A 34 16.02 3.61 2.22
C PRO A 34 15.70 3.03 3.60
N GLN A 35 15.30 3.86 4.56
CA GLN A 35 14.91 3.39 5.90
C GLN A 35 13.56 2.67 5.85
N ALA A 36 12.57 3.23 5.15
CA ALA A 36 11.26 2.60 4.97
C ALA A 36 11.38 1.19 4.35
N LEU A 37 12.27 0.99 3.38
CA LEU A 37 12.53 -0.34 2.81
C LEU A 37 13.14 -1.29 3.84
N ARG A 38 14.08 -0.82 4.68
CA ARG A 38 14.63 -1.62 5.78
C ARG A 38 13.56 -1.99 6.80
N ASP A 39 12.63 -1.09 7.09
CA ASP A 39 11.54 -1.33 8.03
C ASP A 39 10.58 -2.40 7.51
N VAL A 40 10.33 -2.44 6.19
CA VAL A 40 9.60 -3.54 5.52
C VAL A 40 10.31 -4.87 5.69
N LEU A 41 11.61 -4.92 5.40
CA LEU A 41 12.40 -6.15 5.46
C LEU A 41 12.64 -6.64 6.90
N SER A 42 12.59 -5.75 7.89
CA SER A 42 12.74 -6.06 9.31
C SER A 42 11.42 -6.26 10.05
N GLY A 43 10.28 -6.17 9.36
CA GLY A 43 8.96 -6.38 9.95
C GLY A 43 8.51 -5.29 10.91
N LYS A 44 9.05 -4.07 10.77
CA LYS A 44 8.71 -2.91 11.62
C LYS A 44 7.48 -2.13 11.12
N ASN A 45 7.06 -2.34 9.87
CA ASN A 45 5.89 -1.68 9.31
C ASN A 45 4.62 -2.52 9.50
N PHE A 46 3.46 -1.84 9.49
CA PHE A 46 2.16 -2.49 9.41
C PHE A 46 1.55 -2.28 8.03
N GLY A 47 1.08 -3.37 7.43
CA GLY A 47 0.39 -3.33 6.14
C GLY A 47 1.27 -2.75 5.04
N LYS A 48 0.71 -1.86 4.22
CA LYS A 48 1.38 -1.31 3.05
C LYS A 48 2.28 -0.13 3.42
N GLN A 49 3.57 -0.21 3.07
CA GLN A 49 4.50 0.92 3.20
C GLN A 49 4.28 1.92 2.05
N ILE A 50 4.11 3.20 2.38
CA ILE A 50 3.93 4.30 1.43
C ILE A 50 4.98 5.38 1.71
N ILE A 51 5.61 5.90 0.65
CA ILE A 51 6.41 7.13 0.74
C ILE A 51 5.54 8.29 0.30
N LYS A 52 5.39 9.29 1.16
CA LYS A 52 4.68 10.53 0.85
C LYS A 52 5.71 11.58 0.46
N ILE A 53 5.58 12.13 -0.76
CA ILE A 53 6.48 13.11 -1.35
C ILE A 53 5.79 14.47 -1.35
#